data_AF-A0A7K9FII0-F1
#
_entry.id   AF-A0A7K9FII0-F1
#
_cell.length_a   1.000
_cell.length_b   1.000
_cell.length_c   1.000
_cell.angle_alpha   90.00
_cell.angle_beta   90.00
_cell.angle_gamma   90.00
#
_symmetry.space_group_name_H-M   'P 1'
#
loop_
_entity.id
_entity.type
_entity.pdbx_description
1 polymer ?
#
loop_
_entity_poly.entity_id
_entity_poly.type
_entity_poly.pdbx_seq_one_letter_code
_entity_poly.pdbx_strand_id
1 'polypeptide(L)'
;MREVEALMERMKLLQESQLEEEGVTQEEMATRFELEKTESLLVAPADIVDHSLQSNVLCFVEDPDFGYKDFTRRGEQAPPTFRAQDYTWEDHGFSLINRLYPDVGQLLDEKFQVVYNLTYNTIAMHCGVDTSMLRRAIWNYVHCVFGIR
;
A
#
# COMPACT_ATOMS: atom_id res chain seq x y z
N MET A 1 -16.63 -10.30 -16.18
CA MET A 1 -15.89 -11.49 -16.66
C MET A 1 -14.70 -11.08 -17.52
N ARG A 2 -14.89 -10.33 -18.62
CA ARG A 2 -13.80 -9.83 -19.47
C ARG A 2 -12.72 -9.02 -18.74
N GLU A 3 -13.10 -8.20 -17.74
CA GLU A 3 -12.12 -7.42 -16.96
C GLU A 3 -11.20 -8.28 -16.10
N VAL A 4 -11.74 -9.36 -15.51
CA VAL A 4 -10.96 -10.30 -14.70
C VAL A 4 -9.97 -11.06 -15.58
N GLU A 5 -10.40 -11.47 -16.77
CA GLU A 5 -9.53 -12.10 -17.78
C GLU A 5 -8.42 -11.15 -18.24
N ALA A 6 -8.75 -9.90 -18.55
CA ALA A 6 -7.77 -8.89 -18.93
C ALA A 6 -6.76 -8.59 -17.80
N LEU A 7 -7.21 -8.59 -16.54
CA LEU A 7 -6.33 -8.46 -15.38
C LEU A 7 -5.36 -9.65 -15.26
N MET A 8 -5.87 -10.88 -15.39
CA MET A 8 -5.04 -12.09 -15.34
C MET A 8 -3.99 -12.10 -16.47
N GLU A 9 -4.38 -11.69 -17.69
CA GLU A 9 -3.46 -11.58 -18.82
C GLU A 9 -2.35 -10.56 -18.55
N ARG A 10 -2.70 -9.38 -18.01
CA ARG A 10 -1.72 -8.37 -17.60
C ARG A 10 -0.79 -8.88 -16.51
N MET A 11 -1.30 -9.58 -15.50
CA MET A 11 -0.48 -10.16 -14.43
C MET A 11 0.54 -11.15 -14.99
N LYS A 12 0.11 -11.98 -15.95
CA LYS A 12 0.99 -12.94 -16.62
C LYS A 12 2.09 -12.24 -17.43
N LEU A 13 1.73 -11.23 -18.22
CA LEU A 13 2.71 -10.44 -18.99
C LEU A 13 3.75 -9.78 -18.08
N LEU A 14 3.34 -9.22 -16.94
CA LEU A 14 4.26 -8.60 -15.97
C LEU A 14 5.19 -9.60 -15.29
N GLN A 15 4.73 -10.84 -15.10
CA GLN A 15 5.53 -11.91 -14.54
C GLN A 15 6.58 -12.41 -15.53
N GLU A 16 6.23 -12.47 -16.82
CA GLU A 16 7.16 -12.79 -17.91
C GLU A 16 8.17 -11.65 -18.12
N SER A 17 7.74 -10.39 -18.10
CA SER A 17 8.63 -9.23 -18.31
C SER A 17 9.60 -8.98 -17.14
N GLN A 18 9.27 -9.38 -15.92
CA GLN A 18 10.21 -9.32 -14.78
C GLN A 18 11.45 -10.21 -14.98
N LEU A 19 11.36 -11.23 -15.83
CA LEU A 19 12.53 -12.04 -16.22
C LEU A 19 13.39 -11.32 -17.27
N GLU A 20 12.88 -10.24 -17.88
CA GLU A 20 13.50 -9.45 -18.96
C GLU A 20 13.81 -8.00 -18.54
N GLU A 21 13.59 -7.63 -17.26
CA GLU A 21 13.65 -6.26 -16.71
C GLU A 21 15.08 -5.71 -16.58
N GLU A 22 15.77 -5.53 -17.71
CA GLU A 22 17.02 -4.74 -17.81
C GLU A 22 16.78 -3.26 -18.20
N GLY A 23 15.52 -2.81 -18.28
CA GLY A 23 15.19 -1.59 -19.06
C GLY A 23 14.74 -0.32 -18.32
N VAL A 24 14.29 -0.37 -17.06
CA VAL A 24 13.70 0.82 -16.40
C VAL A 24 14.73 1.53 -15.51
N THR A 25 15.00 2.80 -15.79
CA THR A 25 15.96 3.60 -15.01
C THR A 25 15.42 3.99 -13.63
N GLN A 26 16.32 4.18 -12.66
CA GLN A 26 15.97 4.64 -11.31
C GLN A 26 15.24 6.00 -11.31
N GLU A 27 15.59 6.88 -12.24
CA GLU A 27 14.95 8.20 -12.41
C GLU A 27 13.52 8.07 -12.91
N GLU A 28 13.27 7.15 -13.85
CA GLU A 28 11.94 6.86 -14.34
C GLU A 28 11.07 6.21 -13.26
N MET A 29 11.61 5.29 -12.46
CA MET A 29 10.91 4.72 -11.30
C MET A 29 10.51 5.79 -10.29
N ALA A 30 11.41 6.74 -9.98
CA ALA A 30 11.11 7.85 -9.08
C ALA A 30 10.00 8.75 -9.64
N THR A 31 10.03 9.05 -10.94
CA THR A 31 9.00 9.87 -11.60
C THR A 31 7.63 9.19 -11.57
N ARG A 32 7.57 7.89 -11.85
CA ARG A 32 6.33 7.10 -11.78
C ARG A 32 5.75 7.07 -10.36
N PHE A 33 6.62 6.93 -9.35
CA PHE A 33 6.19 6.97 -7.94
C PHE A 33 5.57 8.32 -7.56
N GLU A 34 6.20 9.44 -7.91
CA GLU A 34 5.64 10.77 -7.61
C GLU A 34 4.29 10.97 -8.30
N LEU A 35 4.15 10.51 -9.55
CA LEU A 35 2.88 10.55 -10.28
C LEU A 35 1.81 9.74 -9.56
N GLU A 36 2.08 8.48 -9.22
CA GLU A 36 1.13 7.60 -8.53
C GLU A 36 0.74 8.16 -7.16
N LYS A 37 1.71 8.69 -6.40
CA LYS A 37 1.47 9.35 -5.11
C LYS A 37 0.52 10.53 -5.28
N THR A 38 0.66 11.32 -6.35
CA THR A 38 -0.25 12.44 -6.65
C THR A 38 -1.60 12.01 -7.21
N GLU A 39 -1.69 10.93 -7.99
CA GLU A 39 -2.94 10.43 -8.59
C GLU A 39 -3.79 9.66 -7.56
N SER A 40 -3.16 9.00 -6.60
CA SER A 40 -3.83 8.40 -5.44
C SER A 40 -4.62 9.44 -4.63
N LEU A 41 -4.15 10.69 -4.63
CA LEU A 41 -4.83 11.86 -4.05
C LEU A 41 -5.93 12.45 -4.95
N LEU A 42 -6.32 11.77 -6.03
CA LEU A 42 -7.39 12.22 -6.95
C LEU A 42 -8.58 11.27 -6.94
N VAL A 43 -8.51 10.16 -6.20
CA VAL A 43 -9.62 9.23 -6.04
C VAL A 43 -10.67 9.91 -5.14
N ALA A 44 -11.64 10.56 -5.78
CA ALA A 44 -12.75 11.20 -5.09
C ALA A 44 -13.39 10.19 -4.12
N PRO A 45 -13.54 10.54 -2.83
CA PRO A 45 -14.28 9.69 -1.91
C PRO A 45 -15.69 9.52 -2.49
N ALA A 46 -16.06 8.28 -2.79
CA ALA A 46 -17.44 7.96 -3.15
C ALA A 46 -18.31 8.29 -1.93
N ASP A 47 -19.01 9.43 -1.99
CA ASP A 47 -20.00 9.88 -1.02
C ASP A 47 -19.68 9.48 0.43
N ILE A 48 -18.49 9.86 0.93
CA ILE A 48 -18.27 9.86 2.37
C ILE A 48 -19.12 11.01 2.89
N VAL A 49 -20.37 10.68 3.21
CA VAL A 49 -21.26 11.47 4.05
C VAL A 49 -20.39 12.03 5.16
N ASP A 50 -20.39 13.35 5.31
CA ASP A 50 -19.71 14.09 6.38
C ASP A 50 -20.07 13.43 7.72
N HIS A 51 -19.29 12.43 8.11
CA HIS A 51 -19.44 11.72 9.36
C HIS A 51 -18.78 12.63 10.37
N SER A 52 -19.47 13.73 10.73
CA SER A 52 -19.25 14.34 12.03
C SER A 52 -19.15 13.20 13.04
N LEU A 53 -17.97 13.06 13.64
CA LEU A 53 -17.69 12.00 14.60
C LEU A 53 -18.85 11.95 15.58
N GLN A 54 -19.37 10.76 15.86
CA GLN A 54 -20.48 10.64 16.81
C GLN A 54 -20.09 11.35 18.11
N SER A 55 -20.94 12.29 18.56
CA SER A 55 -20.60 13.24 19.63
C SER A 55 -20.15 12.58 20.95
N ASN A 56 -20.51 11.31 21.16
CA ASN A 56 -20.10 10.48 22.30
C ASN A 56 -18.65 9.99 22.25
N VAL A 57 -17.94 10.09 21.12
CA VAL A 57 -16.53 9.68 20.98
C VAL A 57 -15.57 10.87 21.08
N LEU A 58 -16.07 12.09 20.84
CA LEU A 58 -15.27 13.31 20.83
C LEU A 58 -14.49 13.57 22.14
N CYS A 59 -14.96 13.04 23.27
CA CYS A 59 -14.27 13.17 24.55
C CYS A 59 -13.03 12.27 24.69
N PHE A 60 -12.78 11.36 23.76
CA PHE A 60 -11.61 10.46 23.76
C PHE A 60 -10.56 10.83 22.72
N VAL A 61 -10.78 11.88 21.92
CA VAL A 61 -9.90 12.26 20.81
C VAL A 61 -9.46 13.72 20.93
N GLU A 62 -8.21 13.96 20.59
CA GLU A 62 -7.68 15.31 20.38
C GLU A 62 -7.69 15.61 18.88
N ASP A 63 -7.96 16.86 18.51
CA ASP A 63 -8.05 17.33 17.13
C ASP A 63 -8.93 16.44 16.22
N PRO A 64 -10.27 16.45 16.40
CA PRO A 64 -11.19 15.56 15.69
C PRO A 64 -11.19 15.73 14.16
N ASP A 65 -10.72 16.89 13.69
CA ASP A 65 -10.63 17.23 12.26
C ASP A 65 -9.28 16.79 11.65
N PHE A 66 -8.36 16.25 12.45
CA PHE A 66 -7.11 15.69 11.98
C PHE A 66 -7.36 14.32 11.33
N GLY A 67 -6.99 14.22 10.06
CA GLY A 67 -7.11 12.99 9.28
C GLY A 67 -6.18 13.02 8.07
N TYR A 68 -6.16 11.92 7.32
CA TYR A 68 -5.51 11.92 6.01
C TYR A 68 -6.27 12.89 5.10
N LYS A 69 -5.63 14.01 4.79
CA LYS A 69 -6.20 15.10 4.01
C LYS A 69 -5.99 14.79 2.54
N ASP A 70 -7.00 14.25 1.89
CA ASP A 70 -7.13 14.39 0.45
C ASP A 70 -7.97 15.64 0.16
N PHE A 71 -7.29 16.77 0.00
CA PHE A 71 -7.95 18.02 -0.38
C PHE A 71 -7.61 18.33 -1.82
N THR A 72 -8.68 18.44 -2.61
CA THR A 72 -8.80 19.03 -3.94
C THR A 72 -8.17 20.43 -4.14
N ARG A 73 -7.37 20.91 -3.19
CA ARG A 73 -6.56 22.11 -3.31
C ARG A 73 -5.23 21.75 -3.94
N ARG A 74 -5.10 22.11 -5.22
CA ARG A 74 -3.79 22.30 -5.88
C ARG A 74 -2.83 22.98 -4.89
N GLY A 75 -1.83 22.25 -4.40
CA GLY A 75 -0.71 22.81 -3.62
C GLY A 75 -0.49 22.29 -2.19
N GLU A 76 -1.24 21.33 -1.67
CA GLU A 76 -0.95 20.74 -0.34
C GLU A 76 0.02 19.54 -0.41
N GLN A 77 0.85 19.42 0.63
CA GLN A 77 2.05 18.58 0.70
C GLN A 77 1.70 17.08 0.56
N ALA A 78 2.01 16.48 -0.59
CA ALA A 78 2.19 15.04 -0.63
C ALA A 78 3.21 14.64 0.45
N PRO A 79 3.01 13.52 1.18
CA PRO A 79 3.95 13.11 2.21
C PRO A 79 5.37 13.08 1.62
N PRO A 80 6.38 13.51 2.40
CA PRO A 80 7.75 13.50 1.94
C PRO A 80 8.11 12.08 1.55
N THR A 81 8.71 11.93 0.36
CA THR A 81 9.07 10.60 -0.15
C THR A 81 10.14 9.99 0.76
N PHE A 82 9.78 8.89 1.40
CA PHE A 82 10.61 8.09 2.27
C PHE A 82 11.11 6.87 1.50
N ARG A 83 12.43 6.62 1.52
CA ARG A 83 13.00 5.42 0.89
C ARG A 83 12.84 4.25 1.84
N ALA A 84 12.14 3.19 1.42
CA ALA A 84 11.87 2.04 2.26
C ALA A 84 13.14 1.41 2.84
N GLN A 85 14.24 1.41 2.07
CA GLN A 85 15.52 0.82 2.49
C GLN A 85 16.20 1.58 3.65
N ASP A 86 15.83 2.84 3.88
CA ASP A 86 16.39 3.62 4.99
C ASP A 86 15.86 3.12 6.35
N TYR A 87 14.68 2.47 6.38
CA TYR A 87 14.13 1.83 7.57
C TYR A 87 13.07 0.77 7.23
N THR A 88 13.50 -0.48 7.03
CA THR A 88 12.62 -1.63 6.79
C THR A 88 12.16 -2.28 8.09
N TRP A 89 11.03 -2.98 8.03
CA TRP A 89 10.60 -3.86 9.13
C TRP A 89 11.63 -4.98 9.38
N GLU A 90 12.10 -5.64 8.32
CA GLU A 90 13.00 -6.79 8.37
C GLU A 90 14.35 -6.45 9.03
N ASP A 91 14.97 -5.33 8.65
CA ASP A 91 16.31 -4.99 9.15
C ASP A 91 16.26 -4.19 10.47
N HIS A 92 15.25 -3.34 10.64
CA HIS A 92 15.24 -2.35 11.73
C HIS A 92 14.04 -2.51 12.67
N GLY A 93 12.82 -2.46 12.13
CA GLY A 93 11.58 -2.38 12.91
C GLY A 93 11.37 -3.59 13.83
N PHE A 94 11.54 -4.80 13.30
CA PHE A 94 11.40 -6.03 14.06
C PHE A 94 12.40 -6.09 15.21
N SER A 95 13.68 -5.86 14.94
CA SER A 95 14.74 -5.86 15.95
C SER A 95 14.49 -4.85 17.08
N LEU A 96 13.99 -3.66 16.74
CA LEU A 96 13.65 -2.64 17.73
C LEU A 96 12.50 -3.09 18.63
N ILE A 97 11.38 -3.54 18.04
CA ILE A 97 10.22 -3.98 18.81
C ILE A 97 10.55 -5.23 19.62
N ASN A 98 11.23 -6.21 19.03
CA ASN A 98 11.57 -7.45 19.74
C ASN A 98 12.50 -7.20 20.94
N ARG A 99 13.32 -6.14 20.90
CA ARG A 99 14.15 -5.74 22.05
C ARG A 99 13.36 -5.05 23.16
N LEU A 100 12.33 -4.28 22.81
CA LEU A 100 11.53 -3.49 23.76
C LEU A 100 10.31 -4.25 24.28
N TYR A 101 9.72 -5.09 23.43
CA TYR A 101 8.52 -5.87 23.69
C TYR A 101 8.54 -7.19 22.89
N PRO A 102 9.29 -8.20 23.36
CA PRO A 102 9.57 -9.42 22.60
C PRO A 102 8.34 -10.18 22.12
N ASP A 103 7.38 -10.41 23.02
CA ASP A 103 6.18 -11.20 22.73
C ASP A 103 5.34 -10.58 21.59
N VAL A 104 5.33 -9.25 21.50
CA VAL A 104 4.58 -8.54 20.45
C VAL A 104 5.37 -8.42 19.16
N GLY A 105 6.70 -8.33 19.22
CA GLY A 105 7.55 -8.31 18.03
C GLY A 105 7.30 -9.52 17.14
N GLN A 106 7.30 -10.71 17.73
CA GLN A 106 7.03 -11.96 17.03
C GLN A 106 5.60 -12.02 16.46
N LEU A 107 4.59 -11.64 17.24
CA LEU A 107 3.18 -11.65 16.79
C LEU A 107 2.92 -10.69 15.63
N LEU A 108 3.59 -9.53 15.61
CA LEU A 108 3.48 -8.57 14.51
C LEU A 108 4.15 -9.11 13.25
N ASP A 109 5.34 -9.67 13.38
CA ASP A 109 6.07 -10.24 12.24
C ASP A 109 5.27 -11.37 11.58
N GLU A 110 4.77 -12.31 12.38
CA GLU A 110 3.90 -13.39 11.90
C GLU A 110 2.66 -12.85 11.21
N LYS A 111 2.02 -11.81 11.76
CA LYS A 111 0.84 -11.19 11.15
C LYS A 111 1.16 -10.56 9.80
N PHE A 112 2.28 -9.84 9.67
CA PHE A 112 2.69 -9.25 8.39
C PHE A 112 3.00 -10.33 7.36
N GLN A 113 3.74 -11.37 7.74
CA GLN A 113 4.05 -12.50 6.87
C GLN A 113 2.79 -13.23 6.41
N VAL A 114 1.85 -13.51 7.33
CA VAL A 114 0.58 -14.18 6.99
C VAL A 114 -0.22 -13.32 6.03
N VAL A 115 -0.44 -12.03 6.33
CA VAL A 115 -1.26 -11.15 5.47
C VAL A 115 -0.63 -10.96 4.10
N TYR A 116 0.69 -10.77 4.04
CA TYR A 116 1.40 -10.57 2.78
C TYR A 116 1.34 -11.82 1.89
N ASN A 117 1.55 -13.00 2.48
CA ASN A 117 1.63 -14.27 1.73
C ASN A 117 0.28 -14.96 1.53
N LEU A 118 -0.78 -14.54 2.22
CA LEU A 118 -2.09 -15.17 2.14
C LEU A 118 -2.59 -15.22 0.69
N THR A 119 -2.80 -16.43 0.19
CA THR A 119 -3.44 -16.64 -1.10
C THR A 119 -4.15 -17.98 -1.12
N TYR A 120 -5.32 -17.99 -1.76
CA TYR A 120 -6.02 -19.22 -2.11
C TYR A 120 -5.68 -19.67 -3.53
N ASN A 121 -4.76 -18.97 -4.22
CA ASN A 121 -4.48 -19.13 -5.65
C ASN A 121 -5.75 -19.01 -6.51
N THR A 122 -6.62 -18.07 -6.16
CA THR A 122 -7.89 -17.83 -6.83
C THR A 122 -8.06 -16.35 -7.16
N ILE A 123 -8.71 -16.06 -8.29
CA ILE A 123 -9.22 -14.72 -8.61
C ILE A 123 -10.65 -14.83 -9.13
N ALA A 124 -11.59 -14.21 -8.40
CA ALA A 124 -13.03 -14.38 -8.63
C ALA A 124 -13.43 -15.87 -8.72
N MET A 125 -13.84 -16.35 -9.91
CA MET A 125 -14.25 -17.74 -10.15
C MET A 125 -13.12 -18.63 -10.70
N HIS A 126 -11.91 -18.10 -10.89
CA HIS A 126 -10.77 -18.83 -11.44
C HIS A 126 -9.89 -19.39 -10.31
N CYS A 127 -9.45 -20.63 -10.47
CA CYS A 127 -8.54 -21.33 -9.56
C CYS A 127 -7.18 -21.58 -10.21
N GLY A 128 -6.14 -21.78 -9.40
CA GLY A 128 -4.78 -22.05 -9.86
C GLY A 128 -4.06 -20.82 -10.41
N VAL A 129 -4.44 -19.62 -9.98
CA VAL A 129 -3.87 -18.35 -10.44
C VAL A 129 -2.90 -17.81 -9.40
N ASP A 130 -1.65 -17.55 -9.79
CA ASP A 130 -0.70 -16.82 -8.94
C ASP A 130 -1.12 -15.35 -8.84
N THR A 131 -1.39 -14.90 -7.61
CA THR A 131 -1.86 -13.55 -7.30
C THR A 131 -0.77 -12.68 -6.66
N SER A 132 0.47 -13.16 -6.59
CA SER A 132 1.60 -12.44 -5.98
C SER A 132 1.79 -11.03 -6.54
N MET A 133 1.71 -10.87 -7.87
CA MET A 133 1.81 -9.57 -8.55
C MET A 133 0.73 -8.59 -8.09
N LEU A 134 -0.52 -9.05 -8.05
CA LEU A 134 -1.65 -8.22 -7.65
C LEU A 134 -1.56 -7.84 -6.17
N ARG A 135 -1.26 -8.80 -5.29
CA ARG A 135 -1.09 -8.56 -3.85
C ARG A 135 0.05 -7.59 -3.57
N ARG A 136 1.19 -7.74 -4.27
CA ARG A 136 2.33 -6.84 -4.17
C ARG A 136 2.00 -5.43 -4.65
N ALA A 137 1.25 -5.30 -5.75
CA ALA A 137 0.79 -4.00 -6.23
C ALA A 137 -0.10 -3.29 -5.20
N ILE A 138 -1.05 -4.01 -4.58
CA ILE A 138 -1.90 -3.45 -3.52
C ILE A 138 -1.07 -3.02 -2.31
N TRP A 139 -0.15 -3.87 -1.85
CA TRP A 139 0.74 -3.57 -0.72
C TRP A 139 1.57 -2.31 -0.97
N ASN A 140 2.22 -2.24 -2.14
CA ASN A 140 3.08 -1.12 -2.52
C ASN A 140 2.27 0.15 -2.77
N TYR A 141 1.04 0.04 -3.28
CA TYR A 141 0.14 1.18 -3.46
C TYR A 141 -0.23 1.81 -2.12
N VAL A 142 -0.61 0.99 -1.12
CA VAL A 142 -0.90 1.52 0.23
C VAL A 142 0.34 2.19 0.82
N HIS A 143 1.52 1.60 0.66
CA HIS A 143 2.79 2.23 1.07
C HIS A 143 3.03 3.57 0.36
N CYS A 144 2.75 3.65 -0.94
CA CYS A 144 2.86 4.87 -1.76
C CYS A 144 1.97 6.01 -1.23
N VAL A 145 0.73 5.70 -0.81
CA VAL A 145 -0.20 6.66 -0.19
C VAL A 145 0.39 7.31 1.07
N PHE A 146 1.23 6.58 1.81
CA PHE A 146 1.97 7.07 2.98
C PHE A 146 3.39 7.58 2.65
N GLY A 147 3.74 7.71 1.36
CA GLY A 147 5.00 8.27 0.90
C GLY A 147 6.18 7.30 0.93
N ILE A 148 5.97 5.99 1.10
CA ILE A 148 7.04 4.98 1.16
C ILE A 148 7.32 4.43 -0.23
N ARG A 149 8.55 4.61 -0.73
CA ARG A 149 9.03 4.15 -2.04
C ARG A 149 10.06 3.03 -1.94
#